data_AF-A0A9D2GGB7-F1
#
_entry.id   AF-A0A9D2GGB7-F1
#
_cell.length_a   1.000
_cell.length_b   1.000
_cell.length_c   1.000
_cell.angle_alpha   90.00
_cell.angle_beta   90.00
_cell.angle_gamma   90.00
#
_symmetry.space_group_name_H-M   'P 1'
#
loop_
_entity.id
_entity.type
_entity.pdbx_description
1 polymer ?
#
loop_
_entity_poly.entity_id
_entity_poly.type
_entity_poly.pdbx_seq_one_letter_code
_entity_poly.pdbx_strand_id
1 'polypeptide(L)'
;MKERLDVLMVNRGLAQSREKAKAIIMSGIVYVDGQKEDKAGSSFEDTVKIEVRGHTLAYVSRGGLKLEKAMTHFGVRLEGKVCMDVGASTGGFTDCMLQN
;
A
#
# COMPACT_ATOMS: atom_id res chain seq x y z
N MET A 1 -7.60 -19.45 -18.13
CA MET A 1 -7.73 -19.75 -16.68
C MET A 1 -8.01 -18.44 -15.96
N LYS A 2 -8.86 -18.43 -14.93
CA LYS A 2 -9.12 -17.22 -14.13
C LYS A 2 -8.32 -17.26 -12.84
N GLU A 3 -7.63 -16.17 -12.53
CA GLU A 3 -6.86 -15.98 -11.30
C GLU A 3 -7.36 -14.79 -10.51
N ARG A 4 -7.12 -14.79 -9.20
CA ARG A 4 -7.48 -13.68 -8.32
C ARG A 4 -6.60 -12.46 -8.63
N LEU A 5 -7.19 -11.26 -8.53
CA LEU A 5 -6.51 -10.00 -8.79
C LEU A 5 -5.25 -9.82 -7.93
N ASP A 6 -5.30 -10.21 -6.64
CA ASP A 6 -4.13 -10.15 -5.76
C ASP A 6 -2.97 -11.05 -6.20
N VAL A 7 -3.27 -12.22 -6.78
CA VAL A 7 -2.27 -13.14 -7.32
C VAL A 7 -1.76 -12.62 -8.67
N LEU A 8 -2.68 -12.18 -9.54
CA LEU A 8 -2.37 -11.67 -10.87
C LEU A 8 -1.44 -10.45 -10.83
N MET A 9 -1.65 -9.55 -9.87
CA MET A 9 -0.77 -8.40 -9.66
C MET A 9 0.65 -8.81 -9.22
N VAL A 10 0.79 -9.85 -8.41
CA VAL A 10 2.11 -10.36 -7.99
C VAL A 10 2.80 -11.06 -9.15
N ASN A 11 2.08 -11.94 -9.86
CA ASN A 11 2.60 -12.68 -11.02
C ASN A 11 3.10 -11.74 -12.12
N ARG A 12 2.47 -10.57 -12.27
CA ARG A 12 2.85 -9.52 -13.24
C ARG A 12 3.84 -8.49 -12.71
N GLY A 13 4.35 -8.66 -11.49
CA GLY A 13 5.30 -7.72 -10.88
C GLY A 13 4.73 -6.34 -10.51
N LEU A 14 3.40 -6.18 -10.53
CA LEU A 14 2.71 -4.95 -10.13
C LEU A 14 2.66 -4.79 -8.60
N ALA A 15 2.94 -5.85 -7.86
CA ALA A 15 3.10 -5.85 -6.40
C ALA A 15 4.16 -6.87 -5.98
N GLN A 16 4.93 -6.55 -4.93
CA GLN A 16 6.02 -7.42 -4.44
C GLN A 16 5.53 -8.63 -3.62
N SER A 17 4.30 -8.58 -3.09
CA SER A 17 3.69 -9.66 -2.32
C SER A 17 2.17 -9.60 -2.41
N ARG A 18 1.49 -10.69 -2.05
CA ARG A 18 0.02 -10.75 -2.05
C ARG A 18 -0.58 -9.74 -1.07
N GLU A 19 0.06 -9.54 0.07
CA GLU A 19 -0.33 -8.57 1.09
C GLU A 19 -0.22 -7.14 0.56
N LYS A 20 0.87 -6.81 -0.15
CA LYS A 20 1.01 -5.50 -0.81
C LYS A 20 -0.02 -5.33 -1.93
N ALA A 21 -0.28 -6.37 -2.74
CA ALA A 21 -1.30 -6.33 -3.77
C ALA A 21 -2.68 -6.01 -3.18
N LYS A 22 -3.07 -6.69 -2.09
CA LYS A 22 -4.32 -6.40 -1.36
C LYS A 22 -4.38 -4.94 -0.91
N ALA A 23 -3.30 -4.41 -0.32
CA ALA A 23 -3.26 -3.01 0.13
C ALA A 23 -3.41 -2.02 -1.04
N ILE A 24 -2.76 -2.28 -2.18
CA ILE A 24 -2.85 -1.44 -3.38
C ILE A 24 -4.27 -1.49 -3.95
N ILE A 25 -4.89 -2.67 -4.06
CA ILE A 25 -6.28 -2.83 -4.51
C ILE A 25 -7.25 -2.09 -3.58
N MET A 26 -7.14 -2.29 -2.26
CA MET A 26 -7.98 -1.63 -1.26
C MET A 26 -7.78 -0.12 -1.18
N SER A 27 -6.65 0.41 -1.66
CA SER A 27 -6.45 1.86 -1.78
C SER A 27 -7.29 2.48 -2.90
N GLY A 28 -7.92 1.64 -3.75
CA GLY A 28 -8.85 2.07 -4.79
C GLY A 28 -8.17 2.72 -5.98
N ILE A 29 -6.92 2.33 -6.25
CA ILE A 29 -6.11 2.85 -7.35
C ILE A 29 -5.84 1.81 -8.45
N VAL A 30 -6.39 0.60 -8.31
CA VAL A 30 -6.28 -0.48 -9.30
C VAL A 30 -7.48 -0.43 -10.24
N TYR A 31 -7.19 -0.51 -11.54
CA TYR A 31 -8.18 -0.53 -12.60
C TYR A 31 -7.96 -1.78 -13.46
N VAL A 32 -9.04 -2.50 -13.74
CA VAL A 32 -9.07 -3.65 -14.64
C VAL A 32 -9.96 -3.29 -15.82
N ASP A 33 -9.40 -3.30 -17.03
CA ASP A 33 -10.08 -2.88 -18.27
C ASP A 33 -10.76 -1.49 -18.15
N GLY A 34 -10.11 -0.58 -17.42
CA GLY A 34 -10.58 0.78 -17.18
C GLY A 34 -11.62 0.93 -16.06
N GLN A 35 -12.10 -0.16 -15.46
CA GLN A 35 -13.00 -0.16 -14.31
C GLN A 35 -12.22 -0.25 -13.00
N LYS A 36 -12.60 0.56 -12.02
CA LYS A 36 -11.95 0.55 -10.70
C LYS A 36 -12.31 -0.73 -9.94
N GLU A 37 -11.30 -1.41 -9.41
CA GLU A 37 -11.46 -2.61 -8.58
C GLU A 37 -10.89 -2.39 -7.19
N ASP A 38 -11.68 -2.71 -6.17
CA ASP A 38 -11.33 -2.59 -4.75
C ASP A 38 -11.35 -3.94 -4.01
N LYS A 39 -11.72 -5.02 -4.70
CA LYS A 39 -11.78 -6.39 -4.17
C LYS A 39 -10.60 -7.23 -4.65
N ALA A 40 -9.69 -7.51 -3.73
CA ALA A 40 -8.53 -8.37 -4.00
C ALA A 40 -8.88 -9.80 -4.43
N GLY A 41 -10.06 -10.29 -4.03
CA GLY A 41 -10.55 -11.63 -4.36
C GLY A 41 -11.27 -11.74 -5.71
N SER A 42 -11.45 -10.63 -6.43
CA SER A 42 -12.06 -10.65 -7.77
C SER A 42 -11.19 -11.49 -8.72
N SER A 43 -11.82 -12.35 -9.52
CA SER A 43 -11.12 -13.26 -10.43
C SER A 43 -11.23 -12.80 -11.89
N PHE A 44 -10.11 -12.67 -12.57
CA PHE A 44 -10.01 -12.20 -13.95
C PHE A 44 -9.23 -13.18 -14.82
N GLU A 45 -9.39 -13.07 -16.13
CA GLU A 45 -8.55 -13.78 -17.08
C GLU A 45 -7.15 -13.17 -17.13
N ASP A 46 -6.14 -13.96 -17.46
CA ASP A 46 -4.77 -13.46 -17.58
C ASP A 46 -4.53 -12.51 -18.79
N THR A 47 -5.56 -12.22 -19.57
CA THR A 47 -5.49 -11.27 -20.70
C THR A 47 -5.96 -9.86 -20.33
N VAL A 48 -6.61 -9.67 -19.17
CA VAL A 48 -7.15 -8.35 -18.80
C VAL A 48 -6.07 -7.31 -18.61
N LYS A 49 -6.35 -6.06 -18.94
CA LYS A 49 -5.42 -4.95 -18.73
C LYS A 49 -5.54 -4.45 -17.29
N ILE A 50 -4.45 -4.52 -16.52
CA ILE A 50 -4.39 -3.99 -15.16
C ILE A 50 -3.55 -2.73 -15.14
N GLU A 51 -4.13 -1.64 -14.62
CA GLU A 51 -3.46 -0.36 -14.41
C GLU A 51 -3.47 -0.02 -12.93
N VAL A 52 -2.31 0.34 -12.37
CA VAL A 52 -2.19 0.92 -11.03
C VAL A 52 -1.95 2.42 -11.20
N ARG A 53 -2.91 3.25 -10.80
CA ARG A 53 -2.82 4.71 -10.96
C ARG A 53 -2.32 5.36 -9.67
N GLY A 54 -1.63 6.50 -9.75
CA GLY A 54 -1.17 7.21 -8.56
C GLY A 54 0.08 6.61 -7.92
N HIS A 55 0.40 7.05 -6.70
CA HIS A 55 1.62 6.62 -5.98
C HIS A 55 1.28 5.50 -5.02
N THR A 56 2.13 4.47 -4.99
CA THR A 56 2.09 3.45 -3.94
C THR A 56 2.35 4.12 -2.59
N LEU A 57 1.67 3.64 -1.55
CA LEU A 57 1.93 4.07 -0.18
C LEU A 57 3.42 3.90 0.16
N ALA A 58 4.07 4.98 0.62
CA ALA A 58 5.46 4.97 1.06
C ALA A 58 5.68 4.08 2.30
N TYR A 59 4.62 3.90 3.08
CA TYR A 59 4.62 3.14 4.33
C TYR A 59 3.78 1.87 4.23
N VAL A 60 4.07 0.88 5.07
CA VAL A 60 3.33 -0.40 5.16
C VAL A 60 1.83 -0.24 5.50
N SER A 61 1.40 0.94 5.95
CA SER A 61 -0.02 1.28 6.07
C SER A 61 -0.29 2.77 5.89
N ARG A 62 -1.56 3.13 5.63
CA ARG A 62 -2.02 4.53 5.59
C ARG A 62 -1.80 5.29 6.91
N GLY A 63 -1.51 4.58 8.00
CA GLY A 63 -1.14 5.18 9.28
C GLY A 63 0.07 6.08 9.14
N GLY A 64 1.12 5.65 8.43
CA GLY A 64 2.38 6.42 8.32
C GLY A 64 2.20 7.84 7.77
N LEU A 65 1.24 8.03 6.85
CA LEU A 65 0.91 9.36 6.30
C LEU A 65 0.47 10.38 7.36
N LYS A 66 -0.05 9.91 8.51
CA LYS A 66 -0.44 10.78 9.61
C LYS A 66 0.78 11.33 10.34
N LEU A 67 1.78 10.47 10.60
CA LEU A 67 3.03 10.87 11.26
C LEU A 67 3.87 11.75 10.34
N GLU A 68 3.98 11.40 9.06
CA GLU A 68 4.64 12.23 8.04
C GLU A 68 4.04 13.65 8.01
N LYS A 69 2.70 13.76 8.05
CA LYS A 69 2.04 15.05 8.13
C LYS A 69 2.38 15.80 9.42
N ALA A 70 2.45 15.10 10.56
CA ALA A 70 2.84 15.70 11.83
C ALA A 70 4.28 16.22 11.83
N MET A 71 5.21 15.52 11.18
CA MET A 71 6.61 15.97 11.01
C MET A 71 6.68 17.28 10.25
N THR A 72 5.95 17.41 9.15
CA THR A 72 5.95 18.62 8.32
C THR A 72 5.20 19.80 8.95
N HIS A 73 4.08 19.54 9.65
CA HIS A 73 3.22 20.61 10.17
C HIS A 73 3.58 21.03 11.61
N PHE A 74 4.12 20.13 12.42
CA PHE A 74 4.50 20.40 13.81
C PHE A 74 6.01 20.41 14.04
N GLY A 75 6.82 20.18 13.01
CA GLY A 75 8.28 20.22 13.10
C GLY A 75 8.89 19.07 13.90
N VAL A 76 8.20 17.92 13.99
CA VAL A 76 8.72 16.72 14.66
C VAL A 76 9.91 16.17 13.87
N ARG A 77 11.05 15.96 14.55
CA ARG A 77 12.27 15.35 13.98
C ARG A 77 12.56 14.03 14.67
N LEU A 78 12.79 12.98 13.87
CA LEU A 78 12.95 11.61 14.34
C LEU A 78 14.41 11.15 14.33
N GLU A 79 15.25 11.77 13.50
CA GLU A 79 16.68 11.48 13.41
C GLU A 79 17.38 11.49 14.80
N GLY A 80 18.05 10.37 15.09
CA GLY A 80 18.80 10.19 16.35
C GLY A 80 17.93 10.07 17.60
N LYS A 81 16.61 9.86 17.46
CA LYS A 81 15.70 9.69 18.60
C LYS A 81 15.40 8.23 18.89
N VAL A 82 15.29 7.91 20.18
CA VAL A 82 14.65 6.67 20.63
C VAL A 82 13.14 6.91 20.62
N CYS A 83 12.42 6.15 19.81
CA CYS A 83 10.98 6.31 19.62
C CYS A 83 10.20 5.09 20.14
N MET A 84 8.94 5.31 20.53
CA MET A 84 8.01 4.24 20.94
C MET A 84 6.69 4.40 20.17
N ASP A 85 6.29 3.37 19.43
CA ASP A 85 4.99 3.31 18.73
C ASP A 85 3.96 2.59 19.60
N VAL A 86 3.10 3.38 20.28
CA VAL A 86 2.01 2.83 21.11
C VAL A 86 0.79 2.58 20.25
N GLY A 87 0.49 1.30 20.01
CA GLY A 87 -0.61 0.89 19.12
C GLY A 87 -0.17 0.64 17.68
N ALA A 88 1.08 0.18 17.48
CA ALA A 88 1.72 0.02 16.19
C ALA A 88 0.89 -0.71 15.12
N SER A 89 0.02 -1.65 15.50
CA SER A 89 -0.85 -2.40 14.58
C SER A 89 -0.04 -3.00 13.41
N THR A 90 -0.34 -2.65 12.16
CA THR A 90 0.40 -3.08 10.96
C THR A 90 1.78 -2.42 10.80
N GLY A 91 2.15 -1.47 11.67
CA GLY A 91 3.47 -0.85 11.73
C GLY A 91 3.63 0.43 10.90
N GLY A 92 2.55 1.10 10.50
CA GLY A 92 2.65 2.27 9.62
C GLY A 92 3.42 3.45 10.23
N PHE A 93 3.27 3.70 11.53
CA PHE A 93 4.03 4.74 12.25
C PHE A 93 5.48 4.29 12.45
N THR A 94 5.70 3.07 12.95
CA THR A 94 7.05 2.47 13.01
C THR A 94 7.82 2.58 11.70
N ASP A 95 7.22 2.19 10.57
CA ASP A 95 7.87 2.25 9.26
C ASP A 95 8.19 3.70 8.86
N CYS A 96 7.27 4.64 9.11
CA CYS A 96 7.55 6.08 8.93
C CYS A 96 8.73 6.56 9.78
N MET A 97 8.87 6.07 11.03
CA MET A 97 10.00 6.43 11.91
C MET A 97 11.31 5.75 11.54
N LEU A 98 11.28 4.60 10.84
CA LEU A 98 12.50 3.94 10.38
C LEU A 98 13.03 4.54 9.08
N GLN A 99 12.15 5.10 8.26
CA GLN A 99 12.50 5.73 6.98
C GLN A 99 12.96 7.19 7.11
N ASN A 100 12.80 7.84 8.27
CA ASN A 100 13.05 9.27 8.51
C ASN A 100 13.75 9.55 9.84
#